data_AF-A0A151ETR6-F1
#
_entry.id   AF-A0A151ETR6-F1
#
_cell.length_a   1.000
_cell.length_b   1.000
_cell.length_c   1.000
_cell.angle_alpha   90.00
_cell.angle_beta   90.00
_cell.angle_gamma   90.00
#
_symmetry.space_group_name_H-M   'P 1'
#
loop_
_entity.id
_entity.type
_entity.pdbx_description
1 polymer ?
#
loop_
_entity_poly.entity_id
_entity_poly.type
_entity_poly.pdbx_seq_one_letter_code
_entity_poly.pdbx_strand_id
1 'polypeptide(L)'
;MNERKKGEITHAKIEQTLGKAMLDPKFQKMLFSNPERVGKELGLNESSIELIKKIDPRVFTEFTKNLDARLKKDAALIIFCAAY
;
A
#
# COMPACT_ATOMS: atom_id res chain seq x y z
N MET A 1 -18.29 -24.52 10.43
CA MET A 1 -17.03 -23.95 9.87
C MET A 1 -17.40 -22.84 8.89
N ASN A 2 -17.45 -21.55 9.26
CA ASN A 2 -17.57 -20.48 8.23
C ASN A 2 -17.14 -19.07 8.63
N GLU A 3 -16.62 -18.85 9.84
CA GLU A 3 -16.21 -17.50 10.26
C GLU A 3 -14.74 -17.16 9.90
N ARG A 4 -13.88 -18.16 9.70
CA ARG A 4 -12.44 -17.91 9.44
C ARG A 4 -12.15 -17.31 8.05
N LYS A 5 -12.96 -17.62 7.03
CA LYS A 5 -12.73 -17.11 5.66
C LYS A 5 -13.10 -15.63 5.49
N LYS A 6 -13.95 -15.06 6.36
CA LYS A 6 -14.41 -13.67 6.23
C LYS A 6 -13.36 -12.65 6.69
N GLY A 7 -12.49 -13.03 7.63
CA GLY A 7 -11.37 -12.20 8.08
C GLY A 7 -10.21 -12.13 7.08
N GLU A 8 -9.82 -13.28 6.51
CA GLU A 8 -8.69 -13.39 5.56
C GLU A 8 -8.84 -12.53 4.29
N ILE A 9 -10.06 -12.49 3.72
CA ILE A 9 -10.32 -11.70 2.50
C ILE A 9 -10.13 -10.20 2.75
N THR A 10 -10.35 -9.74 3.99
CA THR A 10 -10.29 -8.32 4.34
C THR A 10 -8.85 -7.84 4.47
N HIS A 11 -7.98 -8.64 5.10
CA HIS A 11 -6.56 -8.32 5.26
C HIS A 11 -5.81 -8.27 3.93
N ALA A 12 -6.05 -9.25 3.05
CA ALA A 12 -5.44 -9.26 1.73
C ALA A 12 -5.79 -8.00 0.90
N LYS A 13 -7.01 -7.47 1.05
CA LYS A 13 -7.47 -6.33 0.24
C LYS A 13 -6.96 -4.98 0.73
N ILE A 14 -6.83 -4.81 2.05
CA ILE A 14 -6.15 -3.63 2.61
C ILE A 14 -4.66 -3.65 2.25
N GLU A 15 -4.00 -4.81 2.32
CA GLU A 15 -2.59 -4.97 1.91
C GLU A 15 -2.38 -4.62 0.43
N GLN A 16 -3.24 -5.12 -0.46
CA GLN A 16 -3.22 -4.75 -1.87
C GLN A 16 -3.44 -3.25 -2.10
N THR A 17 -4.36 -2.65 -1.34
CA THR A 17 -4.65 -1.22 -1.43
C THR A 17 -3.45 -0.39 -1.00
N LEU A 18 -2.83 -0.75 0.13
CA LEU A 18 -1.63 -0.08 0.63
C LEU A 18 -0.46 -0.30 -0.32
N GLY A 19 -0.23 -1.52 -0.81
CA GLY A 19 0.80 -1.82 -1.80
C GLY A 19 0.64 -0.99 -3.08
N LYS A 20 -0.59 -0.85 -3.59
CA LYS A 20 -0.87 0.05 -4.72
C LYS A 20 -0.54 1.50 -4.38
N ALA A 21 -0.88 1.97 -3.18
CA ALA A 21 -0.53 3.32 -2.72
C ALA A 21 0.99 3.53 -2.55
N MET A 22 1.77 2.46 -2.33
CA MET A 22 3.23 2.57 -2.31
C MET A 22 3.82 2.76 -3.71
N LEU A 23 3.18 2.21 -4.75
CA LEU A 23 3.69 2.22 -6.13
C LEU A 23 3.12 3.36 -6.99
N ASP A 24 1.95 3.89 -6.62
CA ASP A 24 1.27 4.97 -7.35
C ASP A 24 1.06 6.20 -6.45
N PRO A 25 1.92 7.23 -6.56
CA PRO A 25 1.82 8.46 -5.77
C PRO A 25 0.52 9.23 -5.99
N LYS A 26 -0.11 9.10 -7.17
CA LYS A 26 -1.41 9.74 -7.46
C LYS A 26 -2.50 9.03 -6.68
N PHE A 27 -2.50 7.69 -6.71
CA PHE A 27 -3.42 6.88 -5.93
C PHE A 27 -3.21 7.08 -4.42
N GLN A 28 -1.95 7.17 -3.97
CA GLN A 28 -1.61 7.48 -2.59
C GLN A 28 -2.27 8.78 -2.11
N LYS A 29 -2.12 9.86 -2.89
CA LYS A 29 -2.76 11.15 -2.58
C LYS A 29 -4.27 11.02 -2.53
N MET A 30 -4.90 10.33 -3.49
CA MET A 30 -6.35 10.13 -3.49
C MET A 30 -6.81 9.34 -2.25
N LEU A 31 -6.11 8.25 -1.91
CA LEU A 31 -6.42 7.39 -0.77
C LEU A 31 -6.39 8.15 0.55
N PHE A 32 -5.34 8.94 0.81
CA PHE A 32 -5.24 9.68 2.07
C PHE A 32 -6.05 10.99 2.10
N SER A 33 -6.42 11.55 0.93
CA SER A 33 -7.30 12.74 0.89
C SER A 33 -8.75 12.39 1.14
N ASN A 34 -9.21 11.20 0.73
CA ASN A 34 -10.56 10.73 0.98
C ASN A 34 -10.61 9.19 1.14
N PRO A 35 -10.14 8.67 2.28
CA PRO A 35 -10.03 7.23 2.50
C PRO A 35 -11.39 6.52 2.52
N GLU A 36 -12.47 7.21 2.89
CA GLU A 36 -13.81 6.64 2.88
C GLU A 36 -14.31 6.39 1.46
N ARG A 37 -14.21 7.40 0.59
CA ARG A 37 -14.67 7.27 -0.79
C ARG A 37 -13.85 6.20 -1.52
N VAL A 38 -12.53 6.31 -1.45
CA VAL A 38 -11.62 5.38 -2.13
C VAL A 38 -11.73 3.97 -1.56
N GLY A 39 -11.85 3.83 -0.23
CA GLY A 39 -12.03 2.52 0.40
C GLY A 39 -13.34 1.86 0.00
N LYS A 40 -14.45 2.60 -0.05
CA LYS A 40 -15.75 2.09 -0.53
C LYS A 40 -15.71 1.69 -2.00
N GLU A 41 -15.10 2.51 -2.87
CA GLU A 41 -14.88 2.18 -4.30
C GLU A 41 -14.10 0.87 -4.47
N LEU A 42 -13.18 0.56 -3.56
CA LEU A 42 -12.38 -0.67 -3.57
C LEU A 42 -13.05 -1.85 -2.86
N GLY A 43 -14.22 -1.65 -2.26
CA GLY A 43 -14.93 -2.67 -1.48
C GLY A 43 -14.24 -3.02 -0.16
N LEU A 44 -13.53 -2.06 0.45
CA LEU A 44 -13.04 -2.17 1.82
C LEU A 44 -14.20 -2.03 2.81
N ASN A 45 -14.13 -2.79 3.91
CA ASN A 45 -15.07 -2.61 5.01
C ASN A 45 -14.70 -1.39 5.86
N GLU A 46 -15.60 -0.99 6.75
CA GLU A 46 -15.41 0.18 7.60
C GLU A 46 -14.19 0.06 8.51
N SER A 47 -13.92 -1.14 9.05
CA SER A 47 -12.74 -1.39 9.89
C SER A 47 -11.42 -1.16 9.14
N SER A 48 -11.33 -1.59 7.88
CA SER A 48 -10.16 -1.34 7.03
C SER A 48 -10.00 0.14 6.70
N ILE A 49 -11.10 0.85 6.45
CA ILE A 49 -11.07 2.30 6.21
C ILE A 49 -10.61 3.05 7.46
N GLU A 50 -11.10 2.67 8.64
CA GLU A 50 -10.67 3.19 9.94
C GLU A 50 -9.17 2.97 10.18
N LEU A 51 -8.63 1.81 9.80
CA LEU A 51 -7.19 1.55 9.87
C LEU A 51 -6.40 2.50 8.95
N ILE A 52 -6.86 2.71 7.72
CA ILE A 52 -6.20 3.62 6.76
C ILE A 52 -6.19 5.06 7.30
N LYS A 53 -7.30 5.52 7.92
CA LYS A 53 -7.38 6.85 8.53
C LYS A 53 -6.37 7.07 9.67
N LYS A 54 -5.94 6.01 10.34
CA LYS A 54 -4.95 6.08 11.43
C LYS A 54 -3.51 6.14 10.95
N ILE A 55 -3.26 5.88 9.66
CA ILE A 55 -1.92 5.96 9.08
C ILE A 55 -1.57 7.43 8.88
N ASP A 56 -0.44 7.88 9.44
CA ASP A 56 0.10 9.21 9.13
C ASP A 56 0.60 9.23 7.67
N PRO A 57 0.00 10.06 6.79
CA PRO A 57 0.39 10.13 5.38
C PRO A 57 1.85 10.57 5.20
N ARG A 58 2.42 11.35 6.12
CA ARG A 58 3.82 11.81 6.05
C ARG A 58 4.77 10.63 6.27
N VAL A 59 4.54 9.86 7.32
CA VAL A 59 5.33 8.65 7.63
C VAL A 59 5.22 7.64 6.50
N PHE A 60 4.02 7.42 5.96
CA PHE A 60 3.83 6.52 4.81
C PHE A 60 4.56 7.01 3.56
N THR A 61 4.55 8.31 3.28
CA THR A 61 5.28 8.90 2.14
C THR A 61 6.80 8.79 2.31
N GLU A 62 7.31 8.96 3.53
CA GLU A 62 8.74 8.80 3.80
C GLU A 62 9.17 7.35 3.64
N PHE A 63 8.38 6.41 4.18
CA PHE A 63 8.62 4.98 4.03
C PHE A 63 8.68 4.55 2.55
N THR A 64 7.72 5.00 1.74
CA THR A 64 7.67 4.69 0.30
C THR A 64 8.87 5.25 -0.47
N LYS A 65 9.32 6.47 -0.16
CA LYS A 65 10.55 7.04 -0.75
C LYS A 65 11.80 6.24 -0.37
N ASN A 66 11.91 5.82 0.89
CA ASN A 66 13.03 5.01 1.36
C ASN A 66 13.05 3.62 0.70
N LEU A 67 11.87 3.01 0.49
CA LEU A 67 11.72 1.78 -0.28
C LEU A 67 12.17 1.95 -1.73
N ASP A 68 11.69 2.97 -2.42
CA ASP A 68 12.06 3.26 -3.81
C ASP A 68 13.58 3.48 -3.97
N ALA A 69 14.20 4.21 -3.05
CA ALA A 69 15.65 4.41 -3.03
C ALA A 69 16.43 3.10 -2.88
N ARG A 70 15.96 2.17 -2.03
CA ARG A 70 16.58 0.86 -1.84
C ARG A 70 16.39 -0.04 -3.07
N LEU A 71 15.17 -0.10 -3.62
CA LEU A 71 14.88 -0.89 -4.82
C LEU A 71 15.71 -0.43 -6.02
N LYS A 72 15.88 0.89 -6.21
CA LYS A 72 16.74 1.44 -7.27
C LYS A 72 18.21 1.08 -7.07
N LYS A 73 18.70 1.12 -5.82
CA LYS A 73 20.07 0.74 -5.49
C LYS A 73 20.34 -0.73 -5.80
N ASP A 74 19.41 -1.62 -5.48
CA ASP A 74 19.55 -3.05 -5.74
C ASP A 74 19.41 -3.37 -7.24
N ALA A 75 18.50 -2.70 -7.96
CA ALA A 75 18.37 -2.81 -9.41
C ALA A 75 19.65 -2.38 -10.15
N ALA A 76 20.33 -1.33 -9.68
CA ALA A 76 21.61 -0.89 -10.25
C ALA A 76 22.74 -1.91 -10.03
N LEU A 77 22.70 -2.67 -8.93
CA LEU A 77 23.70 -3.69 -8.60
C LEU A 77 23.56 -4.95 -9.49
N ILE A 78 22.32 -5.32 -9.84
CA ILE A 78 22.05 -6.47 -10.73
C ILE A 78 22.56 -6.22 -12.16
N ILE A 79 22.43 -4.99 -12.67
CA ILE A 79 22.93 -4.64 -14.01
C ILE A 79 24.46 -4.74 -14.07
N PHE A 80 25.17 -4.41 -12.98
CA PHE A 80 26.63 -4.48 -12.95
C PHE A 80 27.16 -5.92 -12.85
N CYS A 81 26.44 -6.82 -12.17
CA CYS A 81 26.79 -8.24 -12.10
C CYS A 81 26.46 -9.04 -13.37
N ALA A 82 25.49 -8.61 -14.17
CA ALA A 82 25.12 -9.30 -15.42
C ALA A 82 25.97 -8.87 -16.64
N ALA A 83 26.86 -7.88 -16.47
CA ALA A 83 27.74 -7.36 -17.52
C ALA A 83 29.19 -7.90 -17.44
N TYR A 84 29.46 -8.86 -16.55
CA TYR A 84 30.76 -9.52 -16.36
C TYR A 84 30.66 -11.03 -16.53
#